data_AF-A0A8H5TVN6-F1
#
_entry.id   AF-A0A8H5TVN6-F1
#
_cell.length_a   1.000
_cell.length_b   1.000
_cell.length_c   1.000
_cell.angle_alpha   90.00
_cell.angle_beta   90.00
_cell.angle_gamma   90.00
#
_symmetry.space_group_name_H-M   'P 1'
#
loop_
_entity.id
_entity.type
_entity.pdbx_description
1 polymer ?
#
loop_
_entity_poly.entity_id
_entity_poly.type
_entity_poly.pdbx_seq_one_letter_code
_entity_poly.pdbx_strand_id
1 'polypeptide(L)'
;MQAVLSLTAAHMAYLNPERRLRYIANAAHYHNEGLKGFREAIAQSDDSIAEALFVWSSLNLLYVFGVSGRLGESLCDNLDWGTRGDRILGIGFIPMILGIVTVLESYEYFQTSSSTSLKNILSVGNLEEIQPPDEATDAEDEQFCKLRSIWENSNDAPIYEKALQALRQCRFFMEQFSDKATKHTGDLDRSWQGAFAFVGLAPKEYFPLLHQRQPLA
;
A
#
# COMPACT_ATOMS: atom_id res chain seq x y z
N MET A 1 -20.80 -2.57 -0.47
CA MET A 1 -21.24 -2.24 -1.85
C MET A 1 -20.48 -1.05 -2.45
N GLN A 2 -20.43 0.10 -1.76
CA GLN A 2 -19.79 1.32 -2.28
C GLN A 2 -18.32 1.13 -2.73
N ALA A 3 -17.52 0.39 -1.96
CA ALA A 3 -16.13 0.07 -2.33
C ALA A 3 -15.99 -0.75 -3.63
N VAL A 4 -16.97 -1.61 -3.96
CA VAL A 4 -16.97 -2.36 -5.23
C VAL A 4 -17.33 -1.43 -6.39
N LEU A 5 -18.28 -0.52 -6.18
CA LEU A 5 -18.69 0.46 -7.18
C LEU A 5 -17.56 1.46 -7.49
N SER A 6 -16.82 1.90 -6.46
CA SER A 6 -15.68 2.81 -6.65
C SER A 6 -14.57 2.15 -7.49
N LEU A 7 -14.21 0.90 -7.18
CA LEU A 7 -13.23 0.12 -7.96
C LEU A 7 -13.70 -0.15 -9.38
N THR A 8 -14.98 -0.53 -9.55
CA THR A 8 -15.56 -0.78 -10.87
C THR A 8 -15.53 0.48 -11.72
N ALA A 9 -15.90 1.62 -11.16
CA ALA A 9 -15.84 2.91 -11.85
C ALA A 9 -14.39 3.32 -12.18
N ALA A 10 -13.43 3.10 -11.27
CA ALA A 10 -12.01 3.34 -11.54
C ALA A 10 -11.49 2.45 -12.69
N HIS A 11 -11.86 1.18 -12.71
CA HIS A 11 -11.53 0.25 -13.79
C HIS A 11 -12.17 0.66 -15.12
N MET A 12 -13.43 1.11 -15.10
CA MET A 12 -14.09 1.65 -16.30
C MET A 12 -13.38 2.90 -16.84
N ALA A 13 -12.82 3.75 -15.97
CA ALA A 13 -12.03 4.91 -16.38
C ALA A 13 -10.71 4.51 -17.06
N TYR A 14 -10.10 3.41 -16.63
CA TYR A 14 -8.92 2.83 -17.28
C TYR A 14 -9.26 2.30 -18.68
N LEU A 15 -10.35 1.53 -18.79
CA LEU A 15 -10.79 0.92 -20.04
C LEU A 15 -11.35 1.93 -21.07
N ASN A 16 -11.88 3.08 -20.62
CA ASN A 16 -12.55 4.06 -21.48
C ASN A 16 -11.91 5.45 -21.38
N PRO A 17 -10.76 5.70 -22.03
CA PRO A 17 -10.06 6.98 -21.96
C PRO A 17 -10.92 8.19 -22.33
N GLU A 18 -11.82 8.06 -23.31
CA GLU A 18 -12.70 9.16 -23.75
C GLU A 18 -13.71 9.62 -22.68
N ARG A 19 -14.07 8.74 -21.75
CA ARG A 19 -15.03 9.03 -20.67
C ARG A 19 -14.36 8.98 -19.30
N ARG A 20 -13.03 9.02 -19.26
CA ARG A 20 -12.21 8.83 -18.06
C ARG A 20 -12.62 9.75 -16.92
N LEU A 21 -12.77 11.05 -17.18
CA LEU A 21 -13.15 12.04 -16.16
C LEU A 21 -14.49 11.70 -15.49
N ARG A 22 -15.50 11.30 -16.28
CA ARG A 22 -16.81 10.90 -15.76
C ARG A 22 -16.70 9.68 -14.84
N TYR A 23 -16.00 8.64 -15.29
CA TYR A 23 -15.88 7.42 -14.51
C TYR A 23 -15.05 7.62 -13.23
N ILE A 24 -14.08 8.53 -13.25
CA ILE A 24 -13.34 8.87 -12.04
C ILE A 24 -14.18 9.68 -11.07
N ALA A 25 -14.96 10.65 -11.55
CA ALA A 25 -15.90 11.38 -10.70
C ALA A 25 -16.88 10.42 -10.01
N ASN A 26 -17.38 9.41 -10.72
CA ASN A 26 -18.20 8.35 -10.14
C ASN A 26 -17.41 7.51 -9.11
N ALA A 27 -16.15 7.16 -9.42
CA ALA A 27 -15.31 6.39 -8.52
C ALA A 27 -15.07 7.12 -7.20
N ALA A 28 -14.75 8.41 -7.26
CA ALA A 28 -14.60 9.28 -6.10
C ALA A 28 -15.91 9.45 -5.32
N HIS A 29 -17.04 9.61 -6.02
CA HIS A 29 -18.35 9.69 -5.37
C HIS A 29 -18.67 8.44 -4.54
N TYR A 30 -18.56 7.24 -5.14
CA TYR A 30 -18.80 5.99 -4.42
C TYR A 30 -17.79 5.76 -3.29
N HIS A 31 -16.53 6.13 -3.50
CA HIS A 31 -15.51 6.02 -2.46
C HIS A 31 -15.85 6.89 -1.25
N ASN A 32 -16.22 8.15 -1.46
CA ASN A 32 -16.59 9.08 -0.39
C ASN A 32 -17.82 8.61 0.40
N GLU A 33 -18.87 8.15 -0.30
CA GLU A 33 -20.06 7.58 0.36
C GLU A 33 -19.71 6.33 1.16
N GLY A 34 -18.85 5.45 0.62
CA GLY A 34 -18.36 4.28 1.32
C GLY A 34 -17.53 4.63 2.56
N LEU A 35 -16.68 5.65 2.47
CA LEU A 35 -15.83 6.12 3.57
C LEU A 35 -16.67 6.70 4.72
N LYS A 36 -17.77 7.39 4.42
CA LYS A 36 -18.71 7.88 5.43
C LYS A 36 -19.28 6.71 6.25
N GLY A 37 -19.83 5.70 5.58
CA GLY A 37 -20.38 4.52 6.25
C GLY A 37 -19.31 3.72 7.01
N PHE A 38 -18.08 3.65 6.48
CA PHE A 38 -16.96 3.00 7.17
C PHE A 38 -16.60 3.69 8.49
N ARG A 39 -16.56 5.03 8.53
CA ARG A 39 -16.31 5.78 9.76
C ARG A 39 -17.39 5.54 10.82
N GLU A 40 -18.65 5.51 10.39
CA GLU A 40 -19.79 5.22 11.27
C GLU A 40 -19.73 3.79 11.83
N ALA A 41 -19.24 2.83 11.04
CA ALA A 41 -19.10 1.43 11.44
C ALA A 41 -17.95 1.22 12.44
N ILE A 42 -16.77 1.81 12.23
CA ILE A 42 -15.64 1.67 13.17
C ILE A 42 -16.01 2.16 14.57
N ALA A 43 -16.81 3.21 14.68
CA ALA A 43 -17.26 3.76 15.96
C ALA A 43 -18.12 2.80 16.80
N GLN A 44 -18.65 1.72 16.20
CA GLN A 44 -19.55 0.79 16.86
C GLN A 44 -18.83 -0.40 17.52
N SER A 45 -17.54 -0.62 17.23
CA SER A 45 -16.66 -1.64 17.83
C SER A 45 -17.32 -3.01 18.08
N ASP A 46 -18.04 -3.52 17.09
CA ASP A 46 -18.70 -4.84 17.12
C ASP A 46 -17.95 -5.83 16.21
N ASP A 47 -17.75 -7.06 16.67
CA ASP A 47 -17.14 -8.13 15.87
C ASP A 47 -18.05 -8.56 14.70
N SER A 48 -19.36 -8.32 14.80
CA SER A 48 -20.31 -8.65 13.73
C SER A 48 -20.05 -7.90 12.41
N ILE A 49 -19.40 -6.74 12.49
CA ILE A 49 -19.05 -5.89 11.34
C ILE A 49 -17.59 -6.05 10.90
N ALA A 50 -16.79 -6.85 11.62
CA ALA A 50 -15.37 -7.02 11.32
C ALA A 50 -15.16 -7.43 9.87
N GLU A 51 -15.79 -8.51 9.40
CA GLU A 51 -15.64 -8.97 8.01
C GLU A 51 -15.99 -7.88 6.97
N ALA A 52 -17.01 -7.06 7.22
CA ALA A 52 -17.37 -5.95 6.34
C ALA A 52 -16.30 -4.84 6.34
N LEU A 53 -15.74 -4.51 7.51
CA LEU A 53 -14.63 -3.57 7.65
C LEU A 53 -13.36 -4.10 6.96
N PHE A 54 -13.11 -5.40 7.03
CA PHE A 54 -12.02 -6.05 6.30
C PHE A 54 -12.16 -5.86 4.81
N VAL A 55 -13.31 -6.28 4.26
CA VAL A 55 -13.61 -6.20 2.84
C VAL A 55 -13.49 -4.75 2.37
N TRP A 56 -14.07 -3.82 3.11
CA TRP A 56 -14.00 -2.41 2.75
C TRP A 56 -12.56 -1.89 2.76
N SER A 57 -11.78 -2.16 3.82
CA SER A 57 -10.39 -1.71 3.95
C SER A 57 -9.50 -2.27 2.84
N SER A 58 -9.72 -3.53 2.50
CA SER A 58 -9.01 -4.25 1.44
C SER A 58 -9.31 -3.68 0.05
N LEU A 59 -10.58 -3.40 -0.23
CA LEU A 59 -10.98 -2.77 -1.49
C LEU A 59 -10.55 -1.30 -1.55
N ASN A 60 -10.53 -0.61 -0.40
CA ASN A 60 -10.02 0.75 -0.27
C ASN A 60 -8.53 0.81 -0.62
N LEU A 61 -7.73 -0.15 -0.13
CA LEU A 61 -6.31 -0.28 -0.49
C LEU A 61 -6.11 -0.32 -2.02
N LEU A 62 -6.89 -1.15 -2.72
CA LEU A 62 -6.83 -1.26 -4.18
C LEU A 62 -7.27 0.03 -4.89
N TYR A 63 -8.31 0.70 -4.38
CA TYR A 63 -8.80 1.95 -4.93
C TYR A 63 -7.73 3.05 -4.85
N VAL A 64 -7.14 3.20 -3.66
CA VAL A 64 -6.09 4.18 -3.38
C VAL A 64 -4.90 3.97 -4.26
N PHE A 65 -4.48 2.72 -4.45
CA PHE A 65 -3.39 2.39 -5.36
C PHE A 65 -3.71 2.78 -6.80
N GLY A 66 -4.89 2.39 -7.30
CA GLY A 66 -5.34 2.74 -8.64
C GLY A 66 -5.28 4.24 -8.87
N VAL A 67 -5.84 5.03 -7.96
CA VAL A 67 -5.93 6.49 -8.05
C VAL A 67 -4.58 7.19 -7.78
N SER A 68 -3.69 6.62 -6.97
CA SER A 68 -2.35 7.21 -6.72
C SER A 68 -1.37 6.92 -7.86
N GLY A 69 -1.61 5.87 -8.64
CA GLY A 69 -0.81 5.45 -9.79
C GLY A 69 -1.18 6.15 -11.11
N ARG A 70 -1.26 5.36 -12.20
CA ARG A 70 -1.48 5.87 -13.57
C ARG A 70 -2.84 6.55 -13.77
N LEU A 71 -3.88 6.17 -13.01
CA LEU A 71 -5.16 6.89 -13.08
C LEU A 71 -5.02 8.29 -12.47
N GLY A 72 -4.23 8.45 -11.41
CA GLY A 72 -3.87 9.75 -10.81
C GLY A 72 -3.14 10.67 -11.77
N GLU A 73 -2.22 10.11 -12.55
CA GLU A 73 -1.42 10.86 -13.53
C GLU A 73 -2.31 11.60 -14.54
N SER A 74 -3.37 10.96 -15.04
CA SER A 74 -4.30 11.58 -16.00
C SER A 74 -5.36 12.50 -15.37
N LEU A 75 -5.63 12.38 -14.08
CA LEU A 75 -6.58 13.25 -13.38
C LEU A 75 -6.02 14.63 -13.12
N CYS A 76 -4.70 14.69 -12.95
CA CYS A 76 -4.02 15.84 -12.38
C CYS A 76 -3.50 16.83 -13.44
N ASP A 77 -3.71 16.59 -14.74
CA ASP A 77 -3.61 17.67 -15.73
C ASP A 77 -4.58 18.83 -15.39
N ASN A 78 -5.59 18.59 -14.54
CA ASN A 78 -6.62 19.57 -14.15
C ASN A 78 -6.86 19.71 -12.63
N LEU A 79 -6.11 19.03 -11.74
CA LEU A 79 -6.33 19.06 -10.29
C LEU A 79 -5.01 19.24 -9.51
N ASP A 80 -5.01 20.16 -8.54
CA ASP A 80 -3.89 20.60 -7.66
C ASP A 80 -3.34 19.52 -6.69
N TRP A 81 -3.43 18.24 -7.05
CA TRP A 81 -3.06 17.09 -6.20
C TRP A 81 -1.54 16.84 -6.08
N GLY A 82 -0.71 17.85 -6.38
CA GLY A 82 0.73 17.77 -6.25
C GLY A 82 1.41 16.84 -7.26
N THR A 83 2.72 16.66 -7.08
CA THR A 83 3.54 15.82 -7.95
C THR A 83 3.25 14.33 -7.72
N ARG A 84 3.70 13.45 -8.64
CA ARG A 84 3.62 11.98 -8.45
C ARG A 84 4.26 11.54 -7.12
N GLY A 85 5.31 12.23 -6.67
CA GLY A 85 5.96 12.00 -5.38
C GLY A 85 5.02 12.26 -4.21
N ASP A 86 4.30 13.39 -4.22
CA ASP A 86 3.35 13.75 -3.16
C ASP A 86 2.16 12.77 -3.09
N ARG A 87 1.78 12.18 -4.23
CA ARG A 87 0.71 11.17 -4.28
C ARG A 87 1.12 9.84 -3.67
N ILE A 88 2.31 9.33 -4.00
CA ILE A 88 2.76 7.97 -3.62
C ILE A 88 3.49 7.97 -2.27
N LEU A 89 4.25 9.03 -1.97
CA LEU A 89 5.11 9.15 -0.79
C LEU A 89 4.69 10.28 0.18
N GLY A 90 3.57 10.96 -0.10
CA GLY A 90 3.11 12.09 0.69
C GLY A 90 1.85 11.83 1.52
N ILE A 91 1.16 12.93 1.82
CA ILE A 91 0.04 13.04 2.78
C ILE A 91 -1.23 12.25 2.41
N GLY A 92 -1.33 11.74 1.18
CA GLY A 92 -2.49 10.97 0.73
C GLY A 92 -2.35 9.47 0.99
N PHE A 93 -1.30 8.85 0.43
CA PHE A 93 -1.13 7.40 0.41
C PHE A 93 -0.73 6.84 1.78
N ILE A 94 0.35 7.35 2.39
CA ILE A 94 0.91 6.80 3.63
C ILE A 94 -0.12 6.82 4.78
N PRO A 95 -0.79 7.94 5.10
CA PRO A 95 -1.77 7.96 6.18
C PRO A 95 -2.96 7.03 5.92
N MET A 96 -3.33 6.82 4.64
CA MET A 96 -4.44 5.95 4.29
C MET A 96 -4.08 4.47 4.46
N ILE A 97 -2.88 4.05 4.07
CA ILE A 97 -2.37 2.71 4.34
C ILE A 97 -2.26 2.47 5.84
N LEU A 98 -1.66 3.41 6.58
CA LEU A 98 -1.54 3.30 8.04
C LEU A 98 -2.90 3.23 8.72
N GLY A 99 -3.90 3.98 8.23
CA GLY A 99 -5.28 3.91 8.71
C GLY A 99 -5.91 2.54 8.48
N ILE A 100 -5.70 1.95 7.29
CA ILE A 100 -6.14 0.59 6.99
C ILE A 100 -5.48 -0.41 7.93
N VAL A 101 -4.15 -0.38 8.07
CA VAL A 101 -3.40 -1.27 8.97
C VAL A 101 -3.91 -1.15 10.40
N THR A 102 -4.10 0.08 10.89
CA THR A 102 -4.61 0.34 12.25
C THR A 102 -5.98 -0.31 12.48
N VAL A 103 -6.90 -0.18 11.51
CA VAL A 103 -8.22 -0.81 11.61
C VAL A 103 -8.09 -2.34 11.60
N LEU A 104 -7.25 -2.89 10.74
CA LEU A 104 -7.05 -4.35 10.65
C LEU A 104 -6.41 -4.94 11.92
N GLU A 105 -5.48 -4.24 12.54
CA GLU A 105 -4.83 -4.65 13.80
C GLU A 105 -5.81 -4.60 15.00
N SER A 106 -6.82 -3.72 14.94
CA SER A 106 -7.71 -3.42 16.07
C SER A 106 -8.78 -4.49 16.35
N TYR A 107 -9.00 -5.45 15.47
CA TYR A 107 -10.02 -6.49 15.66
C TYR A 107 -9.38 -7.87 15.87
N GLU A 108 -9.67 -8.50 17.00
CA GLU A 108 -9.22 -9.87 17.33
C GLU A 108 -9.66 -10.90 16.27
N TYR A 109 -10.80 -10.66 15.63
CA TYR A 109 -11.30 -11.47 14.51
C TYR A 109 -10.23 -11.69 13.43
N PHE A 110 -9.40 -10.68 13.12
CA PHE A 110 -8.31 -10.82 12.14
C PHE A 110 -7.07 -11.50 12.67
N GLN A 111 -6.86 -11.46 13.99
CA GLN A 111 -5.75 -12.15 14.66
C GLN A 111 -6.02 -13.66 14.76
N THR A 112 -7.29 -14.09 14.76
CA THR A 112 -7.64 -15.51 14.76
C THR A 112 -7.51 -16.16 13.37
N SER A 113 -7.12 -17.44 13.36
CA SER A 113 -6.87 -18.23 12.13
C SER A 113 -8.13 -18.66 11.36
N SER A 114 -9.32 -18.08 11.63
CA SER A 114 -10.49 -18.37 10.80
C SER A 114 -10.25 -17.82 9.38
N SER A 115 -9.95 -18.72 8.46
CA SER A 115 -9.56 -18.44 7.08
C SER A 115 -10.76 -17.94 6.27
N THR A 116 -10.94 -16.62 6.22
CA THR A 116 -11.78 -16.05 5.17
C THR A 116 -11.01 -16.09 3.85
N SER A 117 -11.69 -16.40 2.74
CA SER A 117 -11.09 -16.43 1.39
C SER A 117 -10.35 -15.13 1.06
N LEU A 118 -10.85 -14.00 1.56
CA LEU A 118 -10.22 -12.69 1.43
C LEU A 118 -8.94 -12.54 2.25
N LYS A 119 -8.83 -13.13 3.46
CA LYS A 119 -7.59 -13.15 4.24
C LYS A 119 -6.46 -13.84 3.47
N ASN A 120 -6.77 -14.89 2.70
CA ASN A 120 -5.78 -15.58 1.87
C ASN A 120 -5.34 -14.74 0.65
N ILE A 121 -6.24 -13.95 0.07
CA ILE A 121 -5.92 -13.06 -1.06
C ILE A 121 -4.99 -11.92 -0.62
N LEU A 122 -5.15 -11.46 0.62
CA LEU A 122 -4.42 -10.32 1.18
C LEU A 122 -3.30 -10.74 2.11
N SER A 123 -3.14 -12.04 2.38
CA SER A 123 -2.01 -12.54 3.14
C SER A 123 -0.75 -12.17 2.39
N VAL A 124 0.26 -11.70 3.10
CA VAL A 124 1.54 -11.30 2.50
C VAL A 124 2.50 -12.50 2.42
N GLY A 125 1.95 -13.72 2.47
CA GLY A 125 2.72 -14.96 2.43
C GLY A 125 3.73 -15.06 3.56
N ASN A 126 4.94 -15.49 3.21
CA ASN A 126 6.11 -15.63 4.09
C ASN A 126 6.90 -14.32 4.26
N LEU A 127 6.33 -13.15 3.94
CA LEU A 127 7.07 -11.88 3.96
C LEU A 127 7.75 -11.63 5.31
N GLU A 128 7.05 -11.86 6.42
CA GLU A 128 7.57 -11.66 7.79
C GLU A 128 8.74 -12.58 8.13
N GLU A 129 8.86 -13.73 7.45
CA GLU A 129 9.92 -14.71 7.66
C GLU A 129 11.20 -14.34 6.89
N ILE A 130 11.11 -13.41 5.93
CA ILE A 130 12.24 -13.00 5.11
C ILE A 130 13.14 -12.06 5.89
N GLN A 131 14.38 -12.48 6.06
CA GLN A 131 15.43 -11.68 6.68
C GLN A 131 16.54 -11.46 5.64
N PRO A 132 16.64 -10.25 5.06
CA PRO A 132 17.76 -9.91 4.20
C PRO A 132 19.07 -10.06 4.98
N PRO A 133 20.10 -10.69 4.40
CA PRO A 133 21.40 -10.78 5.05
C PRO A 133 22.04 -9.39 5.23
N ASP A 134 22.97 -9.26 6.17
CA ASP A 134 23.63 -7.97 6.43
C ASP A 134 24.50 -7.50 5.26
N GLU A 135 25.09 -8.45 4.55
CA GLU A 135 25.88 -8.24 3.34
C GLU A 135 25.01 -8.23 2.08
N ALA A 136 25.50 -7.55 1.03
CA ALA A 136 24.79 -7.48 -0.24
C ALA A 136 24.85 -8.83 -0.98
N THR A 137 23.69 -9.32 -1.44
CA THR A 137 23.62 -10.60 -2.17
C THR A 137 23.87 -10.49 -3.66
N ASP A 138 23.54 -9.35 -4.25
CA ASP A 138 23.57 -9.12 -5.69
C ASP A 138 23.78 -7.63 -6.01
N ALA A 139 23.94 -7.32 -7.30
CA ALA A 139 24.27 -5.96 -7.76
C ALA A 139 23.19 -4.91 -7.49
N GLU A 140 21.91 -5.29 -7.44
CA GLU A 140 20.82 -4.38 -7.07
C GLU A 140 20.75 -4.22 -5.56
N ASP A 141 20.95 -5.29 -4.78
CA ASP A 141 21.04 -5.22 -3.32
C ASP A 141 22.20 -4.32 -2.88
N GLU A 142 23.31 -4.37 -3.61
CA GLU A 142 24.46 -3.49 -3.39
C GLU A 142 24.09 -2.02 -3.54
N GLN A 143 23.17 -1.67 -4.46
CA GLN A 143 22.67 -0.30 -4.60
C GLN A 143 21.87 0.14 -3.38
N PHE A 144 21.06 -0.74 -2.81
CA PHE A 144 20.34 -0.46 -1.56
C PHE A 144 21.33 -0.26 -0.40
N CYS A 145 22.31 -1.14 -0.25
CA CYS A 145 23.33 -1.03 0.79
C CYS A 145 24.16 0.26 0.67
N LYS A 146 24.42 0.76 -0.54
CA LYS A 146 25.12 2.04 -0.77
C LYS A 146 24.39 3.24 -0.17
N LEU A 147 23.07 3.18 0.00
CA LEU A 147 22.29 4.27 0.59
C LEU A 147 22.71 4.58 2.03
N ARG A 148 23.29 3.60 2.76
CA ARG A 148 23.81 3.81 4.13
C ARG A 148 24.77 4.99 4.25
N SER A 149 25.57 5.23 3.21
CA SER A 149 26.51 6.37 3.15
C SER A 149 25.84 7.74 3.24
N ILE A 150 24.55 7.84 2.92
CA ILE A 150 23.79 9.10 2.93
C ILE A 150 23.48 9.53 4.38
N TRP A 151 23.30 8.59 5.29
CA TRP A 151 22.84 8.87 6.66
C TRP A 151 23.78 8.36 7.75
N GLU A 152 24.98 7.88 7.41
CA GLU A 152 25.95 7.36 8.38
C GLU A 152 26.25 8.35 9.54
N ASN A 153 26.20 9.65 9.25
CA ASN A 153 26.48 10.73 10.19
C ASN A 153 25.20 11.42 10.75
N SER A 154 24.02 10.86 10.47
CA SER A 154 22.74 11.39 10.93
C SER A 154 22.34 10.80 12.28
N ASN A 155 21.76 11.62 13.15
CA ASN A 155 21.18 11.14 14.42
C ASN A 155 20.05 10.11 14.20
N ASP A 156 19.39 10.17 13.04
CA ASP A 156 18.29 9.27 12.68
C ASP A 156 18.78 8.03 11.90
N ALA A 157 20.10 7.80 11.82
CA ALA A 157 20.69 6.62 11.15
C ALA A 157 20.03 5.28 11.53
N PRO A 158 19.68 5.02 12.81
CA PRO A 158 19.01 3.77 13.19
C PRO A 158 17.61 3.62 12.57
N ILE A 159 16.90 4.73 12.35
CA ILE A 159 15.56 4.73 11.74
C ILE A 159 15.68 4.41 10.24
N TYR A 160 16.67 5.02 9.56
CA TYR A 160 16.93 4.74 8.15
C TYR A 160 17.43 3.32 7.91
N GLU A 161 18.23 2.76 8.82
CA GLU A 161 18.68 1.38 8.70
C GLU A 161 17.51 0.40 8.79
N LYS A 162 16.58 0.61 9.73
CA LYS A 162 15.36 -0.20 9.81
C LYS A 162 14.46 -0.04 8.58
N ALA A 163 14.33 1.18 8.05
CA ALA A 163 13.58 1.41 6.82
C ALA A 163 14.24 0.72 5.61
N LEU A 164 15.58 0.75 5.53
CA LEU A 164 16.34 0.04 4.50
C LEU A 164 16.16 -1.47 4.61
N GLN A 165 16.21 -2.03 5.82
CA GLN A 165 15.95 -3.46 6.05
C GLN A 165 14.54 -3.86 5.58
N ALA A 166 13.51 -3.09 5.93
CA ALA A 166 12.14 -3.34 5.47
C ALA A 166 12.04 -3.29 3.93
N LEU A 167 12.74 -2.35 3.29
CA LEU A 167 12.72 -2.20 1.84
C LEU A 167 13.44 -3.36 1.14
N ARG A 168 14.58 -3.80 1.67
CA ARG A 168 15.27 -5.02 1.23
C ARG A 168 14.39 -6.24 1.42
N GLN A 169 13.75 -6.41 2.57
CA GLN A 169 12.81 -7.52 2.84
C GLN A 169 11.70 -7.60 1.80
N CYS A 170 11.08 -6.47 1.45
CA CYS A 170 10.09 -6.40 0.37
C CYS A 170 10.65 -6.82 -0.99
N ARG A 171 11.89 -6.44 -1.32
CA ARG A 171 12.55 -6.83 -2.58
C ARG A 171 12.79 -8.34 -2.63
N PHE A 172 13.45 -8.89 -1.62
CA PHE A 172 13.72 -10.33 -1.53
C PHE A 172 12.43 -11.15 -1.63
N PHE A 173 11.35 -10.68 -1.03
CA PHE A 173 10.03 -11.28 -1.18
C PHE A 173 9.54 -11.27 -2.63
N MET A 174 9.56 -10.11 -3.30
CA MET A 174 9.09 -10.00 -4.67
C MET A 174 9.92 -10.83 -5.65
N GLU A 175 11.23 -10.96 -5.40
CA GLU A 175 12.15 -11.72 -6.24
C GLU A 175 11.83 -13.22 -6.28
N GLN A 176 11.33 -13.80 -5.18
CA GLN A 176 10.85 -15.20 -5.11
C GLN A 176 9.78 -15.52 -6.17
N PHE A 177 9.06 -14.49 -6.63
CA PHE A 177 7.96 -14.60 -7.60
C PHE A 177 8.29 -14.00 -8.99
N SER A 178 9.52 -13.53 -9.20
CA SER A 178 9.94 -12.96 -10.48
C SER A 178 10.19 -14.01 -11.57
N ASP A 179 10.50 -15.25 -11.18
CA ASP A 179 10.77 -16.32 -12.13
C ASP A 179 9.46 -16.89 -12.70
N LYS A 180 9.40 -17.13 -14.01
CA LYS A 180 8.17 -17.63 -14.66
C LYS A 180 7.88 -19.09 -14.29
N ALA A 181 8.89 -19.82 -13.81
CA ALA A 181 8.78 -21.23 -13.43
C ALA A 181 7.94 -21.47 -12.16
N THR A 182 7.85 -20.48 -11.26
CA THR A 182 7.04 -20.51 -10.03
C THR A 182 5.61 -20.00 -10.22
N LYS A 183 5.22 -19.56 -11.44
CA LYS A 183 3.84 -19.20 -11.77
C LYS A 183 3.00 -20.46 -11.97
N HIS A 184 2.58 -21.11 -10.88
CA HIS A 184 1.54 -22.13 -10.95
C HIS A 184 0.23 -21.50 -11.46
N THR A 185 -0.45 -22.16 -12.39
CA THR A 185 -1.77 -21.74 -12.88
C THR A 185 -2.76 -21.67 -11.72
N GLY A 186 -3.06 -20.46 -11.26
CA GLY A 186 -4.01 -20.21 -10.17
C GLY A 186 -3.43 -19.44 -8.98
N ASP A 187 -2.11 -19.31 -8.86
CA ASP A 187 -1.51 -18.49 -7.80
C ASP A 187 -1.57 -16.99 -8.15
N LEU A 188 -1.93 -16.18 -7.15
CA LEU A 188 -1.89 -14.72 -7.25
C LEU A 188 -0.46 -14.27 -7.56
N ASP A 189 -0.29 -13.39 -8.54
CA ASP A 189 1.02 -12.79 -8.80
C ASP A 189 1.41 -11.90 -7.61
N ARG A 190 2.45 -12.31 -6.85
CA ARG A 190 2.93 -11.62 -5.66
C ARG A 190 4.14 -10.71 -5.94
N SER A 191 4.60 -10.64 -7.19
CA SER A 191 5.78 -9.84 -7.59
C SER A 191 5.66 -8.34 -7.34
N TRP A 192 4.46 -7.84 -7.04
CA TRP A 192 4.20 -6.43 -6.73
C TRP A 192 3.81 -6.18 -5.27
N GLN A 193 3.52 -7.23 -4.49
CA GLN A 193 2.95 -7.09 -3.14
C GLN A 193 3.93 -6.47 -2.13
N GLY A 194 5.25 -6.65 -2.33
CA GLY A 194 6.27 -6.03 -1.48
C GLY A 194 6.20 -4.50 -1.45
N ALA A 195 5.78 -3.88 -2.56
CA ALA A 195 5.59 -2.43 -2.60
C ALA A 195 4.47 -1.93 -1.65
N PHE A 196 3.46 -2.77 -1.39
CA PHE A 196 2.36 -2.48 -0.48
C PHE A 196 2.76 -2.69 0.97
N ALA A 197 3.51 -3.76 1.21
CA ALA A 197 3.93 -4.14 2.55
C ALA A 197 4.94 -3.17 3.16
N PHE A 198 5.73 -2.47 2.35
CA PHE A 198 6.75 -1.53 2.83
C PHE A 198 6.16 -0.49 3.80
N VAL A 199 4.97 0.06 3.53
CA VAL A 199 4.38 1.08 4.41
C VAL A 199 3.98 0.51 5.77
N GLY A 200 3.60 -0.77 5.83
CA GLY A 200 3.30 -1.47 7.08
C GLY A 200 4.55 -1.94 7.83
N LEU A 201 5.63 -2.29 7.11
CA LEU A 201 6.88 -2.79 7.68
C LEU A 201 7.85 -1.69 8.12
N ALA A 202 7.84 -0.55 7.44
CA ALA A 202 8.75 0.54 7.74
C ALA A 202 8.45 1.17 9.11
N PRO A 203 9.48 1.65 9.84
CA PRO A 203 9.28 2.35 11.10
C PRO A 203 8.34 3.55 10.93
N LYS A 204 7.37 3.73 11.83
CA LYS A 204 6.43 4.85 11.76
C LYS A 204 7.14 6.20 11.83
N GLU A 205 8.28 6.25 12.53
CA GLU A 205 9.16 7.40 12.68
C GLU A 205 9.87 7.81 11.38
N TYR A 206 9.96 6.91 10.40
CA TYR A 206 10.56 7.20 9.11
C TYR A 206 9.72 8.18 8.28
N PHE A 207 8.39 8.08 8.33
CA PHE A 207 7.52 8.86 7.44
C PHE A 207 7.50 10.37 7.72
N PRO A 208 7.55 10.85 8.98
CA PRO A 208 7.77 12.26 9.26
C PRO A 208 9.11 12.79 8.73
N LEU A 209 10.16 11.96 8.76
CA LEU A 209 11.50 12.32 8.28
C LEU A 209 11.56 12.48 6.76
N LEU A 210 10.73 11.76 6.00
CA LEU A 210 10.60 11.95 4.54
C LEU A 210 10.21 13.40 4.19
N HIS A 211 9.27 13.98 4.95
CA HIS A 211 8.74 15.32 4.68
C HIS A 211 9.79 16.41 4.95
N GLN A 212 10.71 16.17 5.90
CA GLN A 212 11.79 17.10 6.25
C GLN A 212 12.89 17.18 5.18
N ARG A 213 12.88 16.27 4.20
CA ARG A 213 13.93 16.11 3.18
C ARG A 213 13.46 16.51 1.77
N GLN A 214 12.28 17.10 1.64
CA GLN A 214 11.94 17.74 0.37
C GLN A 214 12.91 18.90 0.13
N PRO A 215 13.46 19.04 -1.10
CA PRO A 215 14.32 20.16 -1.41
C PRO A 215 13.59 21.47 -1.11
N LEU A 216 14.28 22.43 -0.48
CA LEU A 216 13.76 23.79 -0.34
C LEU A 216 13.45 24.31 -1.76
N ALA A 217 12.20 24.68 -1.98
CA ALA A 217 11.72 25.26 -3.23
C ALA A 217 12.45 26.56 -3.58
#